data_AF-A0A920QZS9-F1
#
_entry.id   AF-A0A920QZS9-F1
#
_cell.length_a   1.000
_cell.length_b   1.000
_cell.length_c   1.000
_cell.angle_alpha   90.00
_cell.angle_beta   90.00
_cell.angle_gamma   90.00
#
_symmetry.space_group_name_H-M   'P 1'
#
loop_
_entity.id
_entity.type
_entity.pdbx_description
1 polymer ?
#
loop_
_entity_poly.entity_id
_entity_poly.type
_entity_poly.pdbx_seq_one_letter_code
_entity_poly.pdbx_strand_id
1 'polypeptide(L)' 'MNKYKSNYLPQLKKQGLYDPRFEHDACGVGMVANIKGIASHSIIKLGLENLCSLEHRGP' A
#
# COMPACT_ATOMS: atom_id res chain seq x y z
N MET A 1 -28.23 10.26 -5.04
CA MET A 1 -27.46 10.62 -3.82
C MET A 1 -26.94 9.34 -3.18
N ASN A 2 -25.62 9.15 -3.22
CA ASN A 2 -24.96 7.87 -2.95
C ASN A 2 -25.10 7.40 -1.49
N LYS A 3 -25.57 6.15 -1.34
CA LYS A 3 -25.98 5.45 -0.12
C LYS A 3 -24.80 4.91 0.71
N TYR A 4 -23.57 5.37 0.44
CA TYR A 4 -22.33 4.79 0.96
C TYR A 4 -21.62 5.69 2.00
N LYS A 5 -22.37 6.29 2.94
CA LYS A 5 -21.73 6.86 4.14
C LYS A 5 -21.37 5.71 5.09
N SER A 6 -20.12 5.28 5.02
CA SER A 6 -19.53 4.25 5.87
C SER A 6 -19.49 4.71 7.33
N ASN A 7 -20.36 4.14 8.16
CA ASN A 7 -20.33 4.28 9.63
C ASN A 7 -19.43 3.22 10.30
N TYR A 8 -18.54 2.55 9.55
CA TYR A 8 -17.75 1.41 10.03
C TYR A 8 -16.26 1.71 10.26
N LEU A 9 -15.78 2.90 9.92
CA LEU A 9 -14.39 3.28 10.17
C LEU A 9 -14.30 4.08 11.48
N PRO A 10 -13.48 3.66 12.46
CA PRO A 10 -13.22 4.48 13.63
C PRO A 10 -12.57 5.79 13.18
N GLN A 11 -13.21 6.92 13.52
CA GLN A 11 -12.64 8.23 13.27
C GLN A 11 -11.41 8.40 14.16
N LEU A 12 -10.23 8.44 13.54
CA LEU A 12 -8.97 8.74 14.23
C LEU A 12 -9.12 10.07 14.97
N LYS A 13 -8.98 10.04 16.30
CA LYS A 13 -9.08 11.23 17.15
C LYS A 13 -7.69 11.82 17.37
N LYS A 14 -7.63 13.15 17.40
CA LYS A 14 -6.41 13.89 17.77
C LYS A 14 -5.95 13.46 19.18
N GLN A 15 -4.70 13.05 19.32
CA GLN A 15 -4.15 12.58 20.60
C GLN A 15 -2.70 13.06 20.78
N GLY A 16 -2.44 13.88 21.80
CA GLY A 16 -1.12 14.48 22.00
C GLY A 16 -0.69 15.34 20.80
N LEU A 17 0.52 15.10 20.28
CA LEU A 17 1.06 15.78 19.10
C LEU A 17 0.54 15.21 17.76
N TYR A 18 -0.18 14.09 17.78
CA TYR A 18 -0.78 13.50 16.58
C TYR A 18 -2.02 14.30 16.15
N ASP A 19 -2.08 14.75 14.90
CA ASP A 19 -3.22 15.43 14.28
C ASP A 19 -3.62 14.71 12.97
N PRO A 20 -4.81 14.06 12.91
CA PRO A 20 -5.24 13.27 11.75
C PRO A 20 -5.27 14.02 10.42
N ARG A 21 -5.23 15.36 10.43
CA ARG A 21 -5.20 16.18 9.20
C ARG A 21 -3.87 16.09 8.45
N PHE A 22 -2.81 15.62 9.11
CA PHE A 22 -1.50 15.37 8.50
C PHE A 22 -1.24 13.88 8.24
N GLU A 23 -2.25 13.02 8.44
CA GLU A 23 -2.19 11.61 8.06
C GLU A 23 -2.29 11.48 6.53
N HIS A 24 -1.42 10.67 5.94
CA HIS A 24 -1.39 10.43 4.51
C HIS A 24 -1.08 8.95 4.24
N ASP A 25 -1.85 8.33 3.35
CA ASP A 25 -1.52 7.00 2.85
C ASP A 25 -0.17 7.03 2.13
N ALA A 26 0.77 6.18 2.54
CA ALA A 26 2.01 6.00 1.81
C ALA A 26 1.89 4.79 0.86
N CYS A 27 1.72 5.08 -0.43
CA CYS A 27 1.73 4.06 -1.48
C CYS A 27 3.15 3.83 -2.01
N GLY A 28 3.43 2.61 -2.49
CA GLY A 28 4.71 2.24 -3.11
C GLY A 28 4.52 1.45 -4.41
N VAL A 29 5.48 1.56 -5.33
CA VAL A 29 5.50 0.82 -6.60
C VAL A 29 6.88 0.19 -6.78
N GLY A 30 6.90 -1.07 -7.22
CA GLY A 30 8.11 -1.83 -7.56
C GLY A 30 7.98 -2.50 -8.92
N MET A 31 9.10 -2.68 -9.62
CA MET A 31 9.16 -3.33 -10.93
C MET A 31 10.30 -4.35 -10.98
N VAL A 32 10.03 -5.48 -11.63
CA VAL A 32 11.02 -6.55 -11.89
C VAL A 32 10.98 -6.88 -13.38
N ALA A 33 12.16 -6.95 -14.00
CA ALA A 33 12.31 -7.28 -15.41
C ALA A 33 13.48 -8.23 -15.63
N ASN A 34 13.31 -9.21 -16.52
CA ASN A 34 14.40 -10.04 -17.02
C ASN A 34 15.05 -9.34 -18.21
N ILE A 35 16.29 -8.88 -18.06
CA ILE A 35 17.04 -8.17 -19.10
C ILE A 35 17.27 -8.98 -20.38
N LYS A 36 17.18 -10.32 -20.30
CA LYS A 36 17.31 -11.22 -21.45
C LYS A 36 15.98 -11.42 -22.19
N GLY A 37 14.87 -10.88 -21.67
CA GLY A 37 13.54 -11.05 -22.26
C GLY A 37 12.97 -12.46 -22.15
N ILE A 38 13.62 -13.36 -21.39
CA ILE A 38 13.20 -14.76 -21.26
C ILE A 38 12.08 -14.85 -20.22
N ALA A 39 10.96 -15.43 -20.63
CA ALA A 39 9.86 -15.72 -19.72
C ALA A 39 10.29 -16.70 -18.62
N SER A 40 10.03 -16.36 -17.36
CA SER A 40 10.34 -17.21 -16.22
C SER A 40 9.35 -16.96 -15.08
N HIS A 41 8.92 -18.03 -14.41
CA HIS A 41 8.08 -17.94 -13.22
C HIS A 41 8.79 -17.24 -12.03
N SER A 42 10.12 -17.18 -12.05
CA SER A 42 10.92 -16.46 -11.05
C SER A 42 10.57 -14.96 -10.95
N ILE A 43 10.19 -14.31 -12.06
CA ILE A 43 9.76 -12.91 -12.07
C ILE A 43 8.52 -12.71 -11.19
N ILE A 44 7.58 -13.68 -11.20
CA ILE A 44 6.37 -13.60 -10.38
C ILE A 44 6.74 -13.69 -8.90
N LYS A 45 7.64 -14.63 -8.53
CA LYS A 45 8.11 -14.77 -7.15
C LYS A 45 8.79 -13.50 -6.64
N LEU A 46 9.70 -12.91 -7.42
CA LEU A 46 10.32 -11.63 -7.06
C LEU A 46 9.30 -10.49 -6.96
N GLY A 47 8.29 -10.45 -7.83
CA GLY A 47 7.22 -9.48 -7.76
C GLY A 47 6.45 -9.54 -6.44
N LEU A 48 6.10 -10.75 -5.99
CA LEU A 48 5.43 -10.97 -4.70
C LEU A 48 6.31 -10.57 -3.51
N GLU A 49 7.59 -10.93 -3.51
CA GLU A 49 8.54 -10.52 -2.47
C GLU A 49 8.68 -8.98 -2.40
N ASN A 50 8.63 -8.30 -3.55
CA ASN A 50 8.65 -6.84 -3.63
C ASN A 50 7.38 -6.23 -3.01
N LEU A 51 6.21 -6.81 -3.27
CA LEU A 51 4.96 -6.36 -2.66
C LEU A 51 4.98 -6.50 -1.13
N CYS A 52 5.45 -7.63 -0.59
CA CYS A 52 5.61 -7.82 0.85
C CYS A 52 6.56 -6.78 1.48
N SER A 53 7.58 -6.35 0.74
CA SER A 53 8.52 -5.32 1.23
C SER A 53 7.86 -3.92 1.37
N LEU A 54 6.69 -3.71 0.77
CA LEU A 54 5.95 -2.44 0.82
C LEU A 54 4.88 -2.41 1.92
N GLU A 55 4.66 -3.49 2.68
CA GLU A 55 3.64 -3.54 3.74
C GLU A 55 3.78 -2.42 4.78
N HIS A 56 5.01 -1.97 5.06
CA HIS A 56 5.27 -0.90 6.03
C HIS A 56 4.93 0.51 5.50
N ARG A 57 4.60 0.65 4.21
CA ARG A 57 4.30 1.94 3.61
C ARG A 57 2.83 2.32 3.83
N GLY A 58 1.91 1.38 4.02
CA GLY A 58 0.49 1.71 4.12
C GLY A 58 -0.23 0.94 5.24
N PRO A 59 -1.26 1.55 5.85
CA PRO A 59 -2.33 0.86 6.55
C PRO A 59 -3.38 0.28 5.60
#